data_AF-A0A4Y2B518-F1
#
_entry.id   AF-A0A4Y2B518-F1
#
_cell.length_a   1.000
_cell.length_b   1.000
_cell.length_c   1.000
_cell.angle_alpha   90.00
_cell.angle_beta   90.00
_cell.angle_gamma   90.00
#
_symmetry.space_group_name_H-M   'P 1'
#
loop_
_entity.id
_entity.type
_entity.pdbx_description
1 polymer ?
#
loop_
_entity_poly.entity_id
_entity_poly.type
_entity_poly.pdbx_seq_one_letter_code
_entity_poly.pdbx_strand_id
1 'polypeptide(L)'
;MNSNLDAVLLQSDLDCLFKWCTVNKLHLNIEKCSILSYTRKSQPLNHVYKINDLVLSRSDSVTDLGIIFDTKLDFSQHINSMVSKAYCRLGILKRKTKEFSSEIALKVLYYAHVRSSLEYCSIIWDPIYRNKIEIIERIQNFLRYLLYKKNGIYLQDVSSSYLRDTFNIPSLCSRRDVSCVLFFYKVINGSIDCTDILSAINFAVPARSLRN
;
A
#
# COMPACT_ATOMS: atom_id res chain seq x y z
N MET A 1 -20.02 -10.78 -7.03
CA MET A 1 -20.93 -11.71 -7.72
C MET A 1 -22.00 -12.20 -6.77
N ASN A 2 -23.23 -11.79 -7.06
CA ASN A 2 -24.40 -12.09 -6.27
C ASN A 2 -25.23 -13.24 -6.87
N SER A 3 -25.07 -13.56 -8.15
CA SER A 3 -25.85 -14.58 -8.85
C SER A 3 -25.04 -15.38 -9.89
N ASN A 4 -25.59 -16.51 -10.37
CA ASN A 4 -25.05 -17.25 -11.52
C ASN A 4 -25.11 -16.42 -12.82
N LEU A 5 -26.07 -15.49 -12.94
CA LEU A 5 -26.16 -14.59 -14.10
C LEU A 5 -24.93 -13.69 -14.18
N ASP A 6 -24.46 -13.15 -13.05
CA ASP A 6 -23.25 -12.33 -13.01
C ASP A 6 -22.03 -13.11 -13.54
N ALA A 7 -21.95 -14.40 -13.23
CA ALA A 7 -20.84 -15.24 -13.68
C ALA A 7 -20.87 -15.45 -15.20
N VAL A 8 -22.06 -15.65 -15.78
CA VAL A 8 -22.24 -15.73 -17.24
C VAL A 8 -21.88 -14.41 -17.91
N LEU A 9 -22.31 -13.29 -17.34
CA LEU A 9 -21.98 -11.96 -17.87
C LEU A 9 -20.47 -11.70 -17.84
N LEU A 10 -19.78 -12.02 -16.73
CA LEU A 10 -18.32 -11.87 -16.68
C LEU A 10 -17.61 -12.78 -17.69
N GLN A 11 -18.08 -14.01 -17.90
CA GLN A 11 -17.52 -14.87 -18.95
C GLN A 11 -17.69 -14.25 -20.34
N SER A 12 -18.87 -13.69 -20.63
CA SER A 12 -19.11 -12.96 -21.88
C SER A 12 -18.17 -11.75 -22.03
N ASP A 13 -17.90 -11.02 -20.95
CA ASP A 13 -16.97 -9.89 -20.97
C ASP A 13 -15.53 -10.33 -21.24
N LEU A 14 -15.10 -11.47 -20.68
CA LEU A 14 -13.80 -12.07 -20.96
C LEU A 14 -13.67 -12.50 -22.43
N ASP A 15 -14.72 -13.08 -23.01
CA ASP A 15 -14.74 -13.48 -24.41
C ASP A 15 -14.65 -12.27 -25.35
N CYS A 16 -15.40 -11.21 -25.03
CA CYS A 16 -15.34 -9.91 -25.71
C CYS A 16 -13.95 -9.28 -25.63
N LEU A 17 -13.33 -9.29 -24.45
CA LEU A 17 -11.97 -8.78 -24.22
C LEU A 17 -10.95 -9.55 -25.09
N PHE A 18 -11.02 -10.89 -25.08
CA PHE A 18 -10.11 -11.72 -25.87
C PHE A 18 -10.26 -11.47 -27.38
N LYS A 19 -11.51 -11.35 -27.85
CA LYS A 19 -11.81 -11.00 -29.24
C LYS A 19 -11.23 -9.63 -29.61
N TRP A 20 -11.41 -8.63 -28.74
CA TRP A 20 -10.85 -7.29 -28.94
C TRP A 20 -9.32 -7.34 -29.00
N CYS A 21 -8.65 -8.05 -28.09
CA CYS A 21 -7.20 -8.21 -28.12
C CYS A 21 -6.74 -8.84 -29.45
N THR A 22 -7.42 -9.88 -29.90
CA THR A 22 -7.10 -10.58 -31.16
C THR A 22 -7.25 -9.65 -32.37
N VAL A 23 -8.35 -8.89 -32.46
CA VAL A 23 -8.58 -7.90 -33.53
C VAL A 23 -7.48 -6.82 -33.53
N ASN A 24 -7.04 -6.40 -32.35
CA ASN A 24 -6.01 -5.38 -32.18
C ASN A 24 -4.57 -5.96 -32.23
N LYS A 25 -4.39 -7.24 -32.58
CA LYS A 25 -3.09 -7.92 -32.65
C LYS A 25 -2.32 -7.89 -31.32
N LEU A 26 -3.04 -7.91 -30.20
CA LEU A 26 -2.49 -8.01 -28.84
C LEU A 26 -2.62 -9.45 -28.36
N HIS A 27 -1.50 -10.07 -28.00
CA HIS A 27 -1.47 -11.41 -27.43
C HIS A 27 -1.59 -11.35 -25.91
N LEU A 28 -2.68 -11.92 -25.37
CA LEU A 28 -2.86 -12.06 -23.93
C LEU A 28 -2.00 -13.21 -23.39
N ASN A 29 -1.25 -12.95 -22.33
CA ASN A 29 -0.56 -13.99 -21.57
C ASN A 29 -1.52 -14.59 -20.55
N ILE A 30 -2.24 -15.62 -20.97
CA ILE A 30 -3.28 -16.29 -20.16
C ILE A 30 -2.67 -16.95 -18.91
N GLU A 31 -1.41 -17.38 -18.93
CA GLU A 31 -0.73 -17.95 -17.76
C GLU A 31 -0.56 -16.94 -16.62
N LYS A 32 -0.51 -15.64 -16.93
CA LYS A 32 -0.49 -14.56 -15.93
C LYS A 32 -1.89 -14.12 -15.50
N CYS A 33 -2.95 -14.59 -16.16
CA CYS A 33 -4.32 -14.29 -15.80
C CYS A 33 -4.80 -15.25 -14.69
N SER A 34 -5.40 -14.69 -13.64
CA SER A 34 -5.93 -15.47 -12.52
C SER A 34 -7.23 -14.88 -12.02
N ILE A 35 -8.07 -15.72 -11.42
CA ILE A 35 -9.32 -15.31 -10.78
C ILE A 35 -9.04 -15.03 -9.31
N LEU A 36 -9.39 -13.82 -8.86
CA LEU A 36 -9.47 -13.46 -7.45
C LEU A 36 -10.91 -13.02 -7.14
N SER A 37 -11.44 -13.42 -6.00
CA SER A 37 -12.83 -13.10 -5.64
C SER A 37 -12.92 -12.48 -4.26
N TYR A 38 -13.57 -11.32 -4.18
CA TYR A 38 -13.85 -10.62 -2.94
C TYR A 38 -15.32 -10.85 -2.55
N THR A 39 -15.53 -11.43 -1.37
CA THR A 39 -16.88 -11.68 -0.86
C THR A 39 -16.88 -11.79 0.66
N ARG A 40 -17.99 -11.39 1.27
CA ARG A 40 -18.28 -11.62 2.69
C ARG A 40 -19.11 -12.89 2.93
N LYS A 41 -19.53 -13.58 1.86
CA LYS A 41 -20.32 -14.81 1.95
C LYS A 41 -19.42 -15.95 2.48
N SER A 42 -19.95 -16.71 3.44
CA SER A 42 -19.28 -17.92 3.95
C SER A 42 -19.05 -18.97 2.86
N GLN A 43 -20.00 -19.07 1.92
CA GLN A 43 -19.89 -19.92 0.73
C GLN A 43 -19.72 -19.04 -0.52
N PRO A 44 -18.49 -18.84 -1.01
CA PRO A 44 -18.23 -18.09 -2.24
C PRO A 44 -18.77 -18.84 -3.46
N LEU A 45 -19.24 -18.08 -4.46
CA LEU A 45 -19.60 -18.64 -5.76
C LEU A 45 -18.33 -18.96 -6.55
N ASN A 46 -18.02 -20.25 -6.66
CA ASN A 46 -16.85 -20.74 -7.39
C ASN A 46 -17.23 -21.08 -8.83
N HIS A 47 -17.22 -20.07 -9.70
CA HIS A 47 -17.35 -20.28 -11.14
C HIS A 47 -15.99 -20.52 -11.80
N VAL A 48 -15.99 -21.34 -12.84
CA VAL A 48 -14.82 -21.67 -13.66
C VAL A 48 -14.83 -20.75 -14.88
N TYR A 49 -13.89 -19.82 -14.95
CA TYR A 49 -13.72 -18.93 -16.09
C TYR A 49 -12.69 -19.46 -17.07
N LYS A 50 -12.90 -19.16 -18.35
CA LYS A 50 -11.99 -19.52 -19.43
C LYS A 50 -11.65 -18.31 -20.29
N ILE A 51 -10.46 -18.31 -20.88
CA ILE A 51 -10.07 -17.40 -21.96
C ILE A 51 -9.49 -18.27 -23.07
N ASN A 52 -10.04 -18.18 -24.29
CA ASN A 52 -9.59 -18.99 -25.43
C ASN A 52 -9.53 -20.50 -25.09
N ASP A 53 -10.61 -21.02 -24.50
CA ASP A 53 -10.76 -22.39 -24.00
C ASP A 53 -9.79 -22.83 -22.88
N LEU A 54 -8.84 -21.98 -22.48
CA LEU A 54 -7.94 -22.23 -21.36
C LEU A 54 -8.61 -21.80 -20.05
N VAL A 55 -8.66 -22.73 -19.10
CA VAL A 55 -9.21 -22.49 -17.76
C VAL A 55 -8.28 -21.59 -16.96
N LEU A 56 -8.83 -20.52 -16.39
CA LEU A 56 -8.09 -19.63 -15.51
C LEU A 56 -7.91 -20.27 -14.13
N SER A 57 -6.71 -20.13 -13.58
CA SER A 57 -6.42 -20.54 -12.21
C SER A 57 -7.04 -19.55 -11.22
N ARG A 58 -7.50 -20.06 -10.08
CA ARG A 58 -7.96 -19.23 -8.96
C ARG A 58 -6.78 -19.01 -8.02
N SER A 59 -6.57 -17.76 -7.62
CA SER A 59 -5.52 -17.38 -6.67
C SER A 59 -6.14 -16.76 -5.41
N ASP A 60 -5.46 -16.96 -4.28
CA ASP A 60 -5.82 -16.32 -3.01
C ASP A 60 -5.20 -14.93 -2.85
N SER A 61 -4.24 -14.59 -3.71
CA SER A 61 -3.66 -13.24 -3.78
C SER A 61 -3.20 -12.88 -5.19
N VAL A 62 -3.26 -11.58 -5.51
CA VAL A 62 -2.72 -11.02 -6.76
C VAL A 62 -1.85 -9.81 -6.43
N THR A 63 -0.80 -9.61 -7.21
CA THR A 63 -0.02 -8.37 -7.14
C THR A 63 -0.42 -7.46 -8.28
N ASP A 64 -0.92 -6.27 -7.96
CA ASP A 64 -1.23 -5.24 -8.94
C ASP A 64 -0.50 -3.95 -8.60
N LEU A 65 0.21 -3.39 -9.59
CA LEU A 65 1.07 -2.20 -9.46
C LEU A 65 1.98 -2.20 -8.21
N GLY A 66 2.44 -3.38 -7.78
CA GLY A 66 3.32 -3.57 -6.62
C GLY A 66 2.60 -3.72 -5.27
N ILE A 67 1.27 -3.68 -5.24
CA ILE A 67 0.44 -3.93 -4.06
C ILE A 67 -0.11 -5.35 -4.10
N ILE A 68 -0.08 -6.04 -2.96
CA ILE A 68 -0.59 -7.41 -2.85
C ILE A 68 -2.00 -7.34 -2.29
N PHE A 69 -2.97 -7.81 -3.07
CA PHE A 69 -4.36 -7.95 -2.67
C PHE A 69 -4.65 -9.41 -2.40
N ASP A 70 -5.09 -9.73 -1.19
CA ASP A 70 -5.59 -11.05 -0.82
C ASP A 70 -7.13 -11.07 -0.78
N THR A 71 -7.72 -12.25 -0.75
CA THR A 71 -9.18 -12.42 -0.68
C THR A 71 -9.85 -11.73 0.51
N LYS A 72 -9.10 -11.43 1.58
CA LYS A 72 -9.58 -10.79 2.81
C LYS A 72 -9.52 -9.27 2.75
N LEU A 73 -8.71 -8.71 1.85
CA LEU A 73 -8.40 -7.29 1.75
C LEU A 73 -7.86 -6.69 3.06
N ASP A 74 -7.15 -7.49 3.86
CA ASP A 74 -6.58 -7.02 5.14
C ASP A 74 -5.13 -6.47 5.00
N PHE A 75 -4.54 -6.63 3.81
CA PHE A 75 -3.19 -6.18 3.44
C PHE A 75 -2.06 -6.70 4.34
N SER A 76 -2.30 -7.69 5.20
CA SER A 76 -1.28 -8.26 6.08
C SER A 76 -0.12 -8.83 5.29
N GLN A 77 -0.41 -9.56 4.21
CA GLN A 77 0.61 -10.13 3.34
C GLN A 77 1.44 -9.02 2.66
N HIS A 78 0.78 -7.96 2.18
CA HIS A 78 1.44 -6.80 1.59
C HIS A 78 2.38 -6.13 2.59
N ILE A 79 1.86 -5.75 3.76
CA ILE A 79 2.61 -5.04 4.80
C ILE A 79 3.82 -5.86 5.25
N ASN A 80 3.63 -7.16 5.53
CA ASN A 80 4.73 -8.04 5.94
C ASN A 80 5.84 -8.12 4.87
N SER A 81 5.45 -8.27 3.59
CA SER A 81 6.39 -8.32 2.46
C SER A 81 7.15 -7.00 2.30
N MET A 82 6.42 -5.87 2.35
CA MET A 82 6.97 -4.52 2.25
C MET A 82 7.96 -4.23 3.40
N VAL A 83 7.57 -4.51 4.65
CA VAL A 83 8.39 -4.31 5.84
C VAL A 83 9.66 -5.16 5.79
N SER A 84 9.55 -6.44 5.38
CA SER A 84 10.70 -7.33 5.21
C SER A 84 11.71 -6.78 4.17
N LYS A 85 11.21 -6.35 3.00
CA LYS A 85 12.05 -5.72 1.96
C LYS A 85 12.70 -4.43 2.47
N ALA A 86 11.97 -3.61 3.23
CA ALA A 86 12.50 -2.38 3.81
C ALA A 86 13.60 -2.65 4.85
N TYR A 87 13.46 -3.67 5.70
CA TYR A 87 14.53 -4.08 6.62
C TYR A 87 15.77 -4.58 5.88
N CYS A 88 15.60 -5.36 4.80
CA CYS A 88 16.72 -5.79 3.98
C CYS A 88 17.49 -4.59 3.41
N ARG A 89 16.78 -3.63 2.82
CA ARG A 89 17.35 -2.37 2.30
C ARG A 89 18.03 -1.56 3.40
N LEU A 90 17.41 -1.45 4.56
CA LEU A 90 17.99 -0.76 5.72
C LEU A 90 19.29 -1.43 6.19
N GLY A 91 19.34 -2.77 6.20
CA GLY A 91 20.55 -3.52 6.51
C GLY A 91 21.67 -3.28 5.50
N ILE A 92 21.35 -3.28 4.20
CA ILE A 92 22.30 -2.93 3.13
C ILE A 92 22.82 -1.51 3.31
N LEU A 93 21.91 -0.55 3.53
CA LEU A 93 22.26 0.85 3.77
C LEU A 93 23.26 0.95 4.91
N LYS A 94 22.95 0.42 6.10
CA LYS A 94 23.84 0.47 7.27
C LYS A 94 25.23 -0.12 7.01
N ARG A 95 25.32 -1.21 6.23
CA ARG A 95 26.60 -1.84 5.86
C ARG A 95 27.40 -0.98 4.87
N LYS A 96 26.73 -0.42 3.87
CA LYS A 96 27.38 0.38 2.82
C LYS A 96 27.74 1.80 3.28
N THR A 97 27.06 2.31 4.29
CA THR A 97 27.32 3.64 4.85
C THR A 97 28.13 3.59 6.14
N LYS A 98 28.90 2.51 6.38
CA LYS A 98 29.68 2.36 7.61
C LYS A 98 30.70 3.50 7.78
N GLU A 99 31.31 3.97 6.71
CA GLU A 99 32.30 5.05 6.76
C GLU A 99 31.68 6.45 6.59
N PHE A 100 30.35 6.53 6.46
CA PHE A 100 29.68 7.81 6.28
C PHE A 100 29.52 8.50 7.63
N SER A 101 29.91 9.77 7.70
CA SER A 101 29.74 10.65 8.87
C SER A 101 28.65 11.71 8.69
N SER A 102 28.25 12.00 7.44
CA SER A 102 27.23 13.00 7.15
C SER A 102 25.82 12.50 7.49
N GLU A 103 25.21 13.14 8.50
CA GLU A 103 23.82 12.91 8.89
C GLU A 103 22.86 13.14 7.71
N ILE A 104 23.11 14.18 6.91
CA ILE A 104 22.29 14.53 5.74
C ILE A 104 22.34 13.43 4.69
N ALA A 105 23.54 12.94 4.35
CA ALA A 105 23.69 11.87 3.36
C ALA A 105 22.97 10.59 3.79
N LEU A 106 23.08 10.21 5.07
CA LEU A 106 22.39 9.05 5.63
C LEU A 106 20.87 9.21 5.57
N LYS A 107 20.34 10.39 5.91
CA LYS A 107 18.90 10.68 5.80
C LYS A 107 18.41 10.59 4.36
N VAL A 108 19.12 11.18 3.40
CA VAL A 108 18.77 11.12 1.97
C VAL A 108 18.68 9.67 1.49
N LEU A 109 19.68 8.84 1.81
CA LEU A 109 19.68 7.43 1.44
C LEU A 109 18.51 6.65 2.07
N TYR A 110 18.23 6.92 3.35
CA TYR A 110 17.09 6.30 4.03
C TYR A 110 15.76 6.69 3.38
N TYR A 111 15.59 7.97 3.05
CA TYR A 111 14.38 8.45 2.39
C TYR A 111 14.19 7.85 1.00
N ALA A 112 15.25 7.84 0.20
CA ALA A 112 15.20 7.38 -1.19
C ALA A 112 14.95 5.87 -1.31
N HIS A 113 15.56 5.05 -0.44
CA HIS A 113 15.53 3.59 -0.61
C HIS A 113 14.64 2.84 0.38
N VAL A 114 14.45 3.35 1.59
CA VAL A 114 13.69 2.67 2.64
C VAL A 114 12.31 3.31 2.79
N ARG A 115 12.26 4.61 3.11
CA ARG A 115 11.00 5.30 3.41
C ARG A 115 10.09 5.40 2.19
N SER A 116 10.62 5.72 1.00
CA SER A 116 9.84 5.80 -0.24
C SER A 116 8.97 4.55 -0.48
N SER A 117 9.52 3.37 -0.22
CA SER A 117 8.80 2.10 -0.38
C SER A 117 7.73 1.83 0.67
N LEU A 118 7.82 2.47 1.84
CA LEU A 118 6.82 2.41 2.90
C LEU A 118 5.72 3.47 2.74
N GLU A 119 5.91 4.44 1.84
CA GLU A 119 4.92 5.49 1.57
C GLU A 119 4.16 5.23 0.26
N TYR A 120 4.74 4.42 -0.63
CA TYR A 120 4.15 4.06 -1.93
C TYR A 120 2.74 3.47 -1.78
N CYS A 121 1.77 4.11 -2.44
CA CYS A 121 0.36 3.74 -2.45
C CYS A 121 -0.25 3.51 -1.05
N SER A 122 0.28 4.19 -0.03
CA SER A 122 -0.20 4.06 1.35
C SER A 122 -1.68 4.36 1.51
N ILE A 123 -2.27 5.20 0.65
CA ILE A 123 -3.71 5.46 0.61
C ILE A 123 -4.59 4.20 0.43
N ILE A 124 -4.03 3.10 -0.10
CA ILE A 124 -4.76 1.84 -0.33
C ILE A 124 -4.64 0.89 0.86
N TRP A 125 -3.44 0.74 1.42
CA TRP A 125 -3.11 -0.35 2.34
C TRP A 125 -2.92 0.10 3.80
N ASP A 126 -2.99 1.39 4.11
CA ASP A 126 -2.70 1.94 5.44
C ASP A 126 -3.41 1.15 6.56
N PRO A 127 -2.66 0.53 7.49
CA PRO A 127 -3.27 -0.37 8.46
C PRO A 127 -4.00 0.36 9.58
N ILE A 128 -5.15 -0.21 9.96
CA ILE A 128 -5.94 0.26 11.11
C ILE A 128 -5.44 -0.38 12.42
N TYR A 129 -4.93 -1.61 12.35
CA TYR A 129 -4.54 -2.37 13.54
C TYR A 129 -3.18 -1.93 14.08
N ARG A 130 -3.14 -1.67 15.40
CA ARG A 130 -1.95 -1.18 16.11
C ARG A 130 -0.71 -2.06 15.91
N ASN A 131 -0.85 -3.38 15.93
CA ASN A 131 0.26 -4.30 15.69
C ASN A 131 0.91 -4.10 14.31
N LYS A 132 0.12 -3.82 13.27
CA LYS A 132 0.59 -3.55 11.91
C LYS A 132 1.23 -2.17 11.80
N ILE A 133 0.66 -1.17 12.47
CA ILE A 133 1.27 0.16 12.58
C ILE A 133 2.65 0.05 13.23
N GLU A 134 2.75 -0.66 14.36
CA GLU A 134 3.99 -0.81 15.13
C GLU A 134 5.12 -1.50 14.33
N ILE A 135 4.83 -2.54 13.55
CA ILE A 135 5.87 -3.19 12.73
C ILE A 135 6.44 -2.26 11.65
N ILE A 136 5.61 -1.36 11.10
CA ILE A 136 6.05 -0.35 10.14
C ILE A 136 6.89 0.71 10.85
N GLU A 137 6.40 1.24 11.98
CA GLU A 137 7.11 2.26 12.77
C GLU A 137 8.50 1.78 13.23
N ARG A 138 8.65 0.49 13.55
CA ARG A 138 9.95 -0.08 13.96
C ARG A 138 11.05 0.06 12.90
N ILE A 139 10.72 0.28 11.63
CA ILE A 139 11.74 0.56 10.59
C ILE A 139 12.48 1.88 10.90
N GLN A 140 11.84 2.83 11.59
CA GLN A 140 12.49 4.04 12.09
C GLN A 140 13.51 3.78 13.20
N ASN A 141 13.76 2.53 13.60
CA ASN A 141 14.97 2.16 14.36
C ASN A 141 16.27 2.56 13.65
N PHE A 142 16.21 2.93 12.36
CA PHE A 142 17.27 3.69 11.69
C PHE A 142 17.74 4.94 12.46
N LEU A 143 16.86 5.65 13.18
CA LEU A 143 17.22 6.85 13.93
C LEU A 143 18.24 6.56 15.05
N ARG A 144 18.19 5.37 15.65
CA ARG A 144 19.22 4.93 16.61
C ARG A 144 20.59 4.77 15.95
N TYR A 145 20.62 4.32 14.69
CA TYR A 145 21.85 4.26 13.91
C TYR A 145 22.37 5.66 13.57
N LEU A 146 21.50 6.63 13.26
CA LEU A 146 21.92 8.03 13.11
C LEU A 146 22.52 8.59 14.41
N LEU A 147 21.89 8.32 15.56
CA LEU A 147 22.40 8.77 16.86
C LEU A 147 23.77 8.17 17.17
N TYR A 148 23.94 6.88 16.92
CA TYR A 148 25.23 6.22 17.04
C TYR A 148 26.29 6.85 16.12
N LYS A 149 25.93 7.18 14.87
CA LYS A 149 26.83 7.85 13.93
C LYS A 149 27.23 9.26 14.37
N LYS A 150 26.33 9.98 15.04
CA LYS A 150 26.55 11.33 15.53
C LYS A 150 27.40 11.38 16.80
N ASN A 151 27.11 10.48 17.75
CA ASN A 151 27.66 10.56 19.11
C ASN A 151 28.73 9.48 19.39
N GLY A 152 28.91 8.50 18.51
CA GLY A 152 29.79 7.34 18.71
C GLY A 152 29.28 6.32 19.75
N ILE A 153 28.18 6.61 20.45
CA ILE A 153 27.65 5.78 21.54
C ILE A 153 26.27 5.25 21.13
N TYR A 154 26.06 3.95 21.35
CA TYR A 154 24.76 3.32 21.15
C TYR A 154 23.96 3.35 22.46
N LEU A 155 22.91 4.18 22.51
CA LEU A 155 22.02 4.28 23.65
C LEU A 155 20.80 3.37 23.46
N GLN A 156 20.57 2.43 24.38
CA GLN A 156 19.47 1.47 24.30
C GLN A 156 18.13 2.11 24.71
N ASP A 157 18.12 2.87 25.80
CA ASP A 157 16.90 3.40 26.44
C ASP A 157 16.51 4.80 25.95
N VAL A 158 16.51 4.99 24.63
CA VAL A 158 16.06 6.25 24.02
C VAL A 158 14.66 6.07 23.45
N SER A 159 13.75 6.96 23.85
CA SER A 159 12.38 6.98 23.34
C SER A 159 12.35 7.31 21.84
N SER A 160 11.42 6.70 21.12
CA SER A 160 11.28 6.94 19.68
C SER A 160 10.85 8.38 19.37
N SER A 161 10.13 9.05 20.27
CA SER A 161 9.78 10.47 20.12
C SER A 161 11.01 11.36 20.16
N TYR A 162 11.86 11.19 21.18
CA TYR A 162 13.10 11.96 21.30
C TYR A 162 13.99 11.82 20.06
N LEU A 163 14.13 10.60 19.53
CA LEU A 163 14.90 10.35 18.30
C LEU A 163 14.32 11.10 17.10
N ARG A 164 13.00 11.10 16.94
CA ARG A 164 12.32 11.82 15.86
C ARG A 164 12.54 13.33 15.98
N ASP A 165 12.41 13.88 17.18
CA ASP A 165 12.60 15.30 17.44
C ASP A 165 14.06 15.72 17.20
N THR A 166 15.01 14.93 17.70
CA THR A 166 16.46 15.15 17.52
C THR A 166 16.87 15.24 16.05
N PHE A 167 16.27 14.42 15.19
CA PHE A 167 16.60 14.37 13.77
C PHE A 167 15.58 15.10 12.88
N ASN A 168 14.55 15.71 13.44
CA ASN A 168 13.43 16.31 12.72
C ASN A 168 12.83 15.35 11.67
N ILE A 169 12.52 14.12 12.09
CA ILE A 169 11.94 13.07 11.23
C ILE A 169 10.55 12.70 11.77
N PRO A 170 9.45 12.98 11.03
CA PRO A 170 8.11 12.63 11.49
C PRO A 170 7.92 11.11 11.53
N SER A 171 6.89 10.66 12.28
CA SER A 171 6.50 9.24 12.27
C SER A 171 6.04 8.80 10.88
N LEU A 172 6.13 7.49 10.58
CA LEU A 172 5.62 6.99 9.30
C LEU A 172 4.09 7.08 9.25
N CYS A 173 3.41 6.93 10.39
CA CYS A 173 1.97 7.12 10.57
C CYS A 173 1.54 8.51 10.11
N SER A 174 2.13 9.56 10.68
CA SER A 174 1.82 10.95 10.32
C SER A 174 2.08 11.24 8.83
N ARG A 175 3.05 10.56 8.22
CA ARG A 175 3.33 10.69 6.77
C ARG A 175 2.24 10.06 5.91
N ARG A 176 1.70 8.91 6.32
CA ARG A 176 0.55 8.26 5.66
C ARG A 176 -0.71 9.10 5.84
N ASP A 177 -0.94 9.66 7.04
CA ASP A 177 -2.04 10.60 7.31
C ASP A 177 -1.99 11.80 6.36
N VAL A 178 -0.83 12.45 6.24
CA VAL A 178 -0.63 13.58 5.31
C VAL A 178 -0.89 13.16 3.86
N SER A 179 -0.43 11.96 3.45
CA SER A 179 -0.65 11.46 2.09
C SER A 179 -2.14 11.23 1.81
N CYS A 180 -2.87 10.70 2.80
CA CYS A 180 -4.31 10.50 2.75
C CYS A 180 -5.07 11.83 2.66
N VAL A 181 -4.76 12.80 3.53
CA VAL A 181 -5.39 14.13 3.52
C VAL A 181 -5.11 14.87 2.22
N LEU A 182 -3.87 14.82 1.71
CA LEU A 182 -3.53 15.44 0.43
C LEU A 182 -4.27 14.80 -0.74
N PHE A 183 -4.48 13.50 -0.71
CA PHE A 183 -5.28 12.81 -1.72
C PHE A 183 -6.73 13.30 -1.70
N PHE A 184 -7.38 13.31 -0.53
CA PHE A 184 -8.75 13.83 -0.40
C PHE A 184 -8.87 15.29 -0.83
N TYR A 185 -7.94 16.14 -0.39
CA TYR A 185 -7.88 17.54 -0.81
C TYR A 185 -7.83 17.66 -2.34
N LYS A 186 -6.99 16.87 -3.00
CA LYS A 186 -6.87 16.90 -4.46
C LYS A 186 -8.14 16.41 -5.17
N VAL A 187 -8.81 15.40 -4.64
CA VAL A 187 -10.09 14.91 -5.19
C VAL A 187 -11.18 15.98 -5.07
N ILE A 188 -11.32 16.59 -3.89
CA ILE A 188 -12.34 17.63 -3.63
C ILE A 188 -12.12 18.86 -4.51
N ASN A 189 -10.87 19.25 -4.75
CA ASN A 189 -10.52 20.41 -5.58
C ASN A 189 -10.35 20.08 -7.07
N GLY A 190 -10.74 18.88 -7.52
CA GLY A 190 -10.67 18.50 -8.94
C GLY A 190 -9.25 18.37 -9.52
N SER A 191 -8.22 18.29 -8.67
CA SER A 191 -6.84 17.99 -9.10
C SER A 191 -6.63 16.51 -9.39
N ILE A 192 -7.51 15.65 -8.87
CA ILE A 192 -7.61 14.23 -9.21
C ILE A 192 -9.06 13.99 -9.64
N ASP A 193 -9.25 13.55 -10.88
CA ASP A 193 -10.56 13.19 -11.39
C ASP A 193 -10.92 11.77 -10.94
N CYS A 194 -11.78 11.67 -9.93
CA CYS A 194 -12.31 10.41 -9.45
C CYS A 194 -13.73 10.64 -8.90
N THR A 195 -14.70 10.59 -9.81
CA THR A 195 -16.12 10.81 -9.51
C THR A 195 -16.67 9.83 -8.48
N ASP A 196 -16.23 8.57 -8.52
CA ASP A 196 -16.68 7.53 -7.60
C ASP A 196 -16.29 7.86 -6.15
N ILE A 197 -15.02 8.23 -5.91
CA ILE A 197 -14.57 8.64 -4.57
C ILE A 197 -15.21 9.96 -4.18
N LEU A 198 -15.28 10.93 -5.09
CA LEU A 198 -15.87 12.25 -4.80
C LEU A 198 -17.32 12.14 -4.35
N SER A 199 -18.12 11.31 -5.03
CA SER A 199 -19.53 11.05 -4.67
C SER A 199 -19.71 10.31 -3.35
N ALA A 200 -18.69 9.58 -2.88
CA ALA A 200 -18.71 8.89 -1.60
C ALA A 200 -18.34 9.81 -0.41
N ILE A 201 -17.78 11.00 -0.67
CA ILE A 201 -17.38 11.95 0.38
C ILE A 201 -18.60 12.78 0.80
N ASN A 202 -19.06 12.58 2.03
CA ASN A 202 -20.13 13.38 2.63
C ASN A 202 -19.54 14.44 3.57
N PHE A 203 -19.88 15.71 3.34
CA PHE A 203 -19.51 16.80 4.26
C PHE A 203 -20.58 16.97 5.34
N ALA A 204 -20.21 16.67 6.58
CA ALA A 204 -21.01 17.08 7.73
C ALA A 204 -20.74 18.57 8.00
N VAL A 205 -21.66 19.45 7.60
CA VAL A 205 -21.59 20.89 7.91
C VAL A 205 -22.44 21.15 9.15
N PRO A 206 -21.85 21.36 10.35
CA PRO A 206 -22.63 21.61 11.56
C PRO A 206 -23.37 22.93 11.41
N ALA A 207 -24.69 22.92 11.61
CA ALA A 207 -25.46 24.15 11.66
C ALA A 207 -24.95 25.00 12.84
N ARG A 208 -24.61 26.27 12.60
CA ARG A 208 -24.28 27.20 13.68
C ARG A 208 -25.48 27.30 14.62
N SER A 209 -25.31 26.88 15.87
CA SER A 209 -26.25 27.21 16.94
C SER A 209 -26.16 28.71 17.18
N LEU A 210 -27.14 29.45 16.70
CA LEU A 210 -27.44 30.78 17.22
C LEU A 210 -28.00 30.53 18.63
N ARG A 211 -27.17 30.75 19.65
CA ARG A 211 -27.64 30.80 21.04
C ARG A 211 -28.57 32.02 21.14
N ASN A 212 -29.85 31.78 21.45
CA ASN A 212 -30.77 32.82 21.94
C ASN A 212 -30.57 33.00 23.45
#